data_AF-A0A372NBL4-F1
#
_entry.id   AF-A0A372NBL4-F1
#
_cell.length_a   1.000
_cell.length_b   1.000
_cell.length_c   1.000
_cell.angle_alpha   90.00
_cell.angle_beta   90.00
_cell.angle_gamma   90.00
#
_symmetry.space_group_name_H-M   'P 1'
#
loop_
_entity.id
_entity.type
_entity.pdbx_description
1 polymer ?
#
loop_
_entity_poly.entity_id
_entity_poly.type
_entity_poly.pdbx_seq_one_letter_code
_entity_poly.pdbx_strand_id
1 'polypeptide(L)'
;MEFYIPTETGELLAFCAAIATGLLGLFGLFAPGTALKLAGLQPKEATREGLAFVRSAGGFYAGLAIVALLMAQSWIYMAIGGGFALAAFGRILSLMSDGSFSAKNLLVLFVQTVLAALPLGYAFGFL
;
A
#
# COMPACT_ATOMS: atom_id res chain seq x y z
N MET A 1 -0.32 -27.07 -0.26
CA MET A 1 0.65 -26.07 0.21
C MET A 1 0.25 -25.74 1.62
N GLU A 2 1.12 -25.99 2.60
CA GLU A 2 0.91 -25.50 3.95
C GLU A 2 1.12 -23.99 3.95
N PHE A 3 0.30 -23.26 4.69
CA PHE A 3 0.42 -21.81 4.78
C PHE A 3 1.62 -21.48 5.65
N TYR A 4 2.66 -20.90 5.06
CA TYR A 4 3.88 -20.54 5.77
C TYR A 4 3.67 -19.25 6.55
N ILE A 5 3.97 -19.31 7.85
CA ILE A 5 3.99 -18.13 8.73
C ILE A 5 5.44 -17.89 9.13
N PRO A 6 6.03 -16.74 8.78
CA PRO A 6 7.40 -16.41 9.15
C PRO A 6 7.62 -16.41 10.66
N THR A 7 8.73 -16.99 11.11
CA THR A 7 9.18 -16.94 12.51
C THR A 7 10.35 -15.97 12.72
N GLU A 8 11.02 -15.58 11.64
CA GLU A 8 12.07 -14.57 11.64
C GLU A 8 11.44 -13.17 11.77
N THR A 9 12.06 -12.28 12.55
CA THR A 9 11.45 -11.00 12.93
C THR A 9 11.35 -10.04 11.74
N GLY A 10 12.42 -9.92 10.94
CA GLY A 10 12.43 -9.08 9.74
C GLY A 10 11.39 -9.55 8.71
N GLU A 11 11.35 -10.84 8.45
CA GLU A 11 10.39 -11.48 7.55
C GLU A 11 8.96 -11.30 8.05
N LEU A 12 8.71 -11.46 9.36
CA LEU A 12 7.39 -11.25 9.96
C LEU A 12 6.93 -9.80 9.79
N LEU A 13 7.82 -8.82 9.94
CA LEU A 13 7.49 -7.41 9.71
C LEU A 13 7.13 -7.14 8.23
N ALA A 14 7.88 -7.73 7.29
CA ALA A 14 7.56 -7.66 5.87
C ALA A 14 6.22 -8.34 5.54
N PHE A 15 5.94 -9.47 6.16
CA PHE A 15 4.67 -10.20 6.06
C PHE A 15 3.50 -9.39 6.60
N CYS A 16 3.66 -8.73 7.76
CA CYS A 16 2.67 -7.80 8.31
C CYS A 16 2.41 -6.61 7.37
N ALA A 17 3.45 -6.07 6.74
CA ALA A 17 3.28 -5.02 5.73
C ALA A 17 2.51 -5.52 4.51
N ALA A 18 2.74 -6.77 4.08
CA ALA A 18 1.96 -7.39 3.01
C ALA A 18 0.49 -7.58 3.41
N ILE A 19 0.18 -8.00 4.65
CA ILE A 19 -1.20 -8.05 5.16
C ILE A 19 -1.85 -6.66 5.09
N ALA A 20 -1.19 -5.63 5.60
CA ALA A 20 -1.72 -4.27 5.59
C ALA A 20 -1.97 -3.78 4.15
N THR A 21 -1.05 -4.07 3.24
CA THR A 21 -1.20 -3.78 1.79
C THR A 21 -2.42 -4.48 1.22
N GLY A 22 -2.60 -5.76 1.54
CA GLY A 22 -3.75 -6.55 1.12
C GLY A 22 -5.07 -5.96 1.64
N LEU A 23 -5.13 -5.57 2.91
CA LEU A 23 -6.31 -4.94 3.50
C LEU A 23 -6.64 -3.59 2.84
N LEU A 24 -5.64 -2.76 2.56
CA LEU A 24 -5.82 -1.50 1.82
C LEU A 24 -6.33 -1.77 0.39
N GLY A 25 -5.78 -2.79 -0.27
CA GLY A 25 -6.23 -3.22 -1.60
C GLY A 25 -7.68 -3.71 -1.60
N LEU A 26 -8.04 -4.60 -0.68
CA LEU A 26 -9.40 -5.10 -0.52
C LEU A 26 -10.38 -3.97 -0.18
N PHE A 27 -9.96 -3.01 0.64
CA PHE A 27 -10.76 -1.82 0.93
C PHE A 27 -11.02 -0.99 -0.33
N GLY A 28 -10.01 -0.75 -1.17
CA GLY A 28 -10.18 -0.07 -2.46
C GLY A 28 -11.06 -0.86 -3.44
N LEU A 29 -10.93 -2.18 -3.45
CA LEU A 29 -11.68 -3.09 -4.33
C LEU A 29 -13.18 -3.13 -3.97
N PHE A 30 -13.51 -3.23 -2.69
CA PHE A 30 -14.90 -3.42 -2.23
C PHE A 30 -15.59 -2.13 -1.81
N ALA A 31 -14.86 -1.14 -1.30
CA ALA A 31 -15.40 0.14 -0.82
C ALA A 31 -14.82 1.37 -1.55
N PRO A 32 -14.83 1.41 -2.91
CA PRO A 32 -14.17 2.47 -3.68
C PRO A 32 -14.75 3.87 -3.43
N GLY A 33 -16.07 3.98 -3.19
CA GLY A 33 -16.70 5.27 -2.89
C GLY A 33 -16.20 5.88 -1.57
N THR A 34 -15.95 5.04 -0.56
CA THR A 34 -15.36 5.48 0.71
C THR A 34 -13.88 5.80 0.53
N ALA A 35 -13.14 5.00 -0.25
CA ALA A 35 -11.75 5.29 -0.57
C ALA A 35 -11.59 6.63 -1.31
N LEU A 36 -12.48 6.97 -2.25
CA LEU A 36 -12.49 8.27 -2.93
C LEU A 36 -12.77 9.42 -1.95
N LYS A 37 -13.78 9.28 -1.07
CA LYS A 37 -14.04 10.27 0.00
C LYS A 37 -12.81 10.47 0.89
N LEU A 38 -12.16 9.39 1.28
CA LEU A 38 -10.91 9.42 2.04
C LEU A 38 -9.74 9.98 1.23
N ALA A 39 -9.77 9.97 -0.10
CA ALA A 39 -8.81 10.70 -0.93
C ALA A 39 -9.15 12.20 -1.06
N GLY A 40 -10.27 12.66 -0.48
CA GLY A 40 -10.75 14.04 -0.62
C GLY A 40 -11.56 14.29 -1.89
N LEU A 41 -11.86 13.24 -2.66
CA LEU A 41 -12.67 13.32 -3.87
C LEU A 41 -14.15 13.21 -3.47
N GLN A 42 -15.00 14.09 -4.01
CA GLN A 42 -16.43 14.07 -3.72
C GLN A 42 -17.14 13.07 -4.66
N PRO A 43 -17.71 11.96 -4.15
CA PRO A 43 -18.30 10.94 -5.02
C PRO A 43 -19.61 11.34 -5.69
N LYS A 44 -20.15 12.53 -5.40
CA LYS A 44 -21.26 13.11 -6.18
C LYS A 44 -20.85 13.36 -7.64
N GLU A 45 -19.54 13.53 -7.88
CA GLU A 45 -18.91 13.69 -9.21
C GLU A 45 -18.01 12.50 -9.58
N ALA A 46 -17.93 11.45 -8.75
CA ALA A 46 -17.18 10.26 -9.12
C ALA A 46 -17.94 9.54 -10.22
N THR A 47 -17.49 9.77 -11.45
CA THR A 47 -17.99 9.07 -12.61
C THR A 47 -17.76 7.56 -12.42
N ARG A 48 -18.51 6.73 -13.16
CA ARG A 48 -18.40 5.26 -13.05
C ARG A 48 -16.95 4.79 -13.28
N GLU A 49 -16.22 5.54 -14.08
CA GLU A 49 -14.80 5.38 -14.39
C GLU A 49 -13.91 5.60 -13.16
N GLY A 50 -14.17 6.62 -12.34
CA GLY A 50 -13.42 6.85 -11.10
C GLY A 50 -13.58 5.70 -10.10
N LEU A 51 -14.79 5.16 -9.95
CA LEU A 51 -15.03 3.97 -9.14
C LEU A 51 -14.34 2.73 -9.74
N ALA A 52 -14.37 2.57 -11.06
CA ALA A 52 -13.69 1.46 -11.74
C ALA A 52 -12.17 1.53 -11.55
N PHE A 53 -11.57 2.72 -11.65
CA PHE A 53 -10.15 2.93 -11.41
C PHE A 53 -9.73 2.53 -10.00
N VAL A 54 -10.45 3.01 -8.98
CA VAL A 54 -10.14 2.67 -7.58
C VAL A 54 -10.31 1.18 -7.30
N ARG A 55 -11.32 0.53 -7.88
CA ARG A 55 -11.46 -0.93 -7.76
C ARG A 55 -10.30 -1.68 -8.40
N SER A 56 -9.91 -1.27 -9.61
CA SER A 56 -8.79 -1.88 -10.34
C SER A 56 -7.48 -1.72 -9.57
N ALA A 57 -7.19 -0.51 -9.08
CA ALA A 57 -6.05 -0.24 -8.23
C ALA A 57 -6.11 -1.09 -6.95
N GLY A 58 -7.24 -1.11 -6.24
CA GLY A 58 -7.41 -1.93 -5.04
C GLY A 58 -7.16 -3.42 -5.30
N GLY A 59 -7.70 -3.95 -6.39
CA GLY A 59 -7.48 -5.33 -6.84
C GLY A 59 -6.01 -5.63 -7.14
N PHE A 60 -5.28 -4.68 -7.72
CA PHE A 60 -3.84 -4.82 -7.96
C PHE A 60 -3.05 -4.93 -6.64
N TYR A 61 -3.33 -4.05 -5.66
CA TYR A 61 -2.67 -4.08 -4.35
C TYR A 61 -3.01 -5.38 -3.59
N ALA A 62 -4.28 -5.80 -3.63
CA ALA A 62 -4.72 -7.04 -3.01
C ALA A 62 -4.07 -8.27 -3.66
N GLY A 63 -4.04 -8.33 -5.00
CA GLY A 63 -3.41 -9.41 -5.74
C GLY A 63 -1.92 -9.54 -5.45
N LEU A 64 -1.18 -8.43 -5.47
CA LEU A 64 0.24 -8.41 -5.13
C LEU A 64 0.49 -8.90 -3.70
N ALA A 65 -0.30 -8.42 -2.74
CA ALA A 65 -0.22 -8.84 -1.34
C ALA A 65 -0.54 -10.33 -1.16
N ILE A 66 -1.58 -10.85 -1.81
CA ILE A 66 -1.92 -12.28 -1.75
C ILE A 66 -0.76 -13.13 -2.26
N VAL A 67 -0.16 -12.76 -3.38
CA VAL A 67 1.01 -13.49 -3.91
C VAL A 67 2.19 -13.40 -2.94
N ALA A 68 2.43 -12.25 -2.32
CA ALA A 68 3.47 -12.08 -1.30
C ALA A 68 3.26 -12.97 -0.07
N LEU A 69 2.01 -13.09 0.40
CA LEU A 69 1.65 -13.91 1.56
C LEU A 69 1.71 -15.42 1.26
N LEU A 70 1.36 -15.83 0.03
CA LEU A 70 1.39 -17.23 -0.37
C LEU A 70 2.81 -17.73 -0.66
N MET A 71 3.67 -16.87 -1.20
CA MET A 71 5.01 -17.25 -1.66
C MET A 71 6.12 -16.92 -0.67
N ALA A 72 5.91 -15.93 0.20
CA ALA A 72 6.88 -15.46 1.20
C ALA A 72 8.30 -15.27 0.63
N GLN A 73 8.40 -14.61 -0.54
CA GLN A 73 9.69 -14.37 -1.20
C GLN A 73 10.14 -12.92 -1.02
N SER A 74 11.42 -12.72 -0.71
CA SER A 74 12.01 -11.39 -0.48
C SER A 74 11.82 -10.44 -1.68
N TRP A 75 11.91 -10.94 -2.92
CA TRP A 75 11.70 -10.13 -4.13
C TRP A 75 10.27 -9.57 -4.25
N ILE A 76 9.28 -10.31 -3.75
CA ILE A 76 7.88 -9.88 -3.80
C ILE A 76 7.60 -8.85 -2.70
N TYR A 77 8.17 -9.05 -1.50
CA TYR A 77 8.16 -8.01 -0.47
C TYR A 77 8.86 -6.75 -0.94
N MET A 78 10.01 -6.87 -1.62
CA MET A 78 10.70 -5.73 -2.21
C MET A 78 9.82 -4.99 -3.25
N ALA A 79 9.01 -5.69 -4.03
CA ALA A 79 8.08 -5.05 -4.96
C ALA A 79 7.00 -4.23 -4.22
N ILE A 80 6.45 -4.75 -3.12
CA ILE A 80 5.52 -4.00 -2.25
C ILE A 80 6.23 -2.77 -1.68
N GLY A 81 7.41 -2.97 -1.09
CA GLY A 81 8.18 -1.90 -0.46
C GLY A 81 8.60 -0.80 -1.44
N GLY A 82 9.07 -1.17 -2.63
CA GLY A 82 9.41 -0.25 -3.71
C GLY A 82 8.19 0.52 -4.22
N GLY A 83 7.04 -0.15 -4.35
CA GLY A 83 5.77 0.50 -4.69
C GLY A 83 5.38 1.58 -3.68
N PHE A 84 5.47 1.28 -2.37
CA PHE A 84 5.20 2.27 -1.32
C PHE A 84 6.26 3.37 -1.24
N ALA A 85 7.54 3.07 -1.51
CA ALA A 85 8.61 4.07 -1.55
C ALA A 85 8.35 5.11 -2.65
N LEU A 86 8.00 4.65 -3.86
CA LEU A 86 7.63 5.55 -4.96
C LEU A 86 6.34 6.32 -4.65
N ALA A 87 5.37 5.67 -3.99
CA ALA A 87 4.13 6.33 -3.60
C ALA A 87 4.35 7.41 -2.50
N ALA A 88 5.29 7.18 -1.58
CA ALA A 88 5.72 8.17 -0.58
C ALA A 88 6.46 9.33 -1.27
N PHE A 89 7.37 9.03 -2.20
CA PHE A 89 8.08 10.04 -2.98
C PHE A 89 7.12 10.94 -3.78
N GLY A 90 6.15 10.34 -4.48
CA GLY A 90 5.11 11.11 -5.18
C GLY A 90 4.30 12.02 -4.25
N ARG A 91 4.06 11.58 -3.00
CA ARG A 91 3.37 12.42 -2.01
C ARG A 91 4.26 13.55 -1.49
N ILE A 92 5.55 13.34 -1.31
CA ILE A 92 6.51 14.41 -0.98
C ILE A 92 6.50 15.48 -2.08
N LEU A 93 6.54 15.07 -3.35
CA LEU A 93 6.42 16.01 -4.47
C LEU A 93 5.12 16.81 -4.40
N SER A 94 3.98 16.16 -4.17
CA SER A 94 2.70 16.88 -4.06
C SER A 94 2.64 17.84 -2.85
N LEU A 95 3.29 17.51 -1.74
CA LEU A 95 3.38 18.41 -0.57
C LEU A 95 4.22 19.66 -0.88
N MET A 96 5.28 19.50 -1.68
CA MET A 96 6.20 20.59 -2.04
C MET A 96 5.68 21.45 -3.21
N SER A 97 5.05 20.82 -4.21
CA SER A 97 4.71 21.47 -5.48
C SER A 97 3.24 21.89 -5.56
N ASP A 98 2.31 21.11 -4.99
CA ASP A 98 0.87 21.36 -5.13
C ASP A 98 0.29 22.07 -3.89
N GLY A 99 1.12 22.41 -2.90
CA GLY A 99 0.69 23.06 -1.67
C GLY A 99 -0.26 22.20 -0.82
N SER A 100 -0.25 20.88 -1.01
CA SER A 100 -1.19 19.95 -0.37
C SER A 100 -0.89 19.65 1.11
N PHE A 101 -0.19 20.55 1.81
CA PHE A 101 0.24 20.35 3.19
C PHE A 101 -0.97 20.26 4.13
N SER A 102 -1.21 19.07 4.66
CA SER A 102 -2.29 18.80 5.61
C SER A 102 -1.92 17.65 6.54
N ALA A 103 -2.48 17.65 7.76
CA ALA A 103 -2.23 16.57 8.73
C ALA A 103 -2.58 15.18 8.17
N LYS A 104 -3.62 15.12 7.34
CA LYS A 104 -4.03 13.90 6.64
C LYS A 104 -2.97 13.42 5.64
N ASN A 105 -2.41 14.32 4.82
CA ASN A 105 -1.37 13.95 3.86
C ASN A 105 -0.07 13.56 4.55
N LEU A 106 0.27 14.17 5.69
CA LEU A 106 1.40 13.76 6.51
C LEU A 106 1.20 12.37 7.14
N LEU A 107 0.00 12.08 7.63
CA LEU A 107 -0.34 10.75 8.17
C LEU A 107 -0.24 9.68 7.07
N VAL A 108 -0.78 9.95 5.89
CA VAL A 108 -0.69 9.02 4.76
C VAL A 108 0.76 8.83 4.32
N LEU A 109 1.55 9.91 4.25
CA LEU A 109 2.98 9.82 3.96
C LEU A 109 3.69 8.91 4.97
N PHE A 110 3.45 9.11 6.28
CA PHE A 110 4.03 8.27 7.32
C PHE A 110 3.67 6.79 7.13
N VAL A 111 2.39 6.48 6.88
CA VAL A 111 1.95 5.11 6.60
C VAL A 111 2.67 4.53 5.38
N GLN A 112 2.79 5.30 4.29
CA GLN A 112 3.51 4.86 3.09
C GLN A 112 4.99 4.61 3.38
N THR A 113 5.65 5.47 4.17
CA THR A 113 7.05 5.28 4.57
C THR A 113 7.23 4.04 5.41
N VAL A 114 6.35 3.77 6.38
CA VAL A 114 6.41 2.54 7.20
C VAL A 114 6.21 1.30 6.33
N LEU A 115 5.18 1.29 5.46
CA LEU A 115 4.91 0.16 4.56
C LEU A 115 5.99 -0.02 3.48
N ALA A 116 6.79 1.00 3.19
CA ALA A 116 8.00 0.88 2.38
C ALA A 116 9.17 0.29 3.19
N ALA A 117 9.43 0.86 4.37
CA ALA A 117 10.62 0.56 5.16
C ALA A 117 10.65 -0.87 5.69
N LEU A 118 9.52 -1.43 6.13
CA LEU A 118 9.47 -2.80 6.66
C LEU A 118 9.91 -3.85 5.62
N PRO A 119 9.26 -3.97 4.45
CA PRO A 119 9.66 -4.96 3.45
C PRO A 119 10.99 -4.66 2.77
N LEU A 120 11.38 -3.38 2.58
CA LEU A 120 12.69 -3.04 2.04
C LEU A 120 13.82 -3.32 3.04
N GLY A 121 13.58 -3.03 4.33
CA GLY A 121 14.50 -3.33 5.41
C GLY A 121 14.82 -4.82 5.45
N TYR A 122 13.81 -5.68 5.39
CA TYR A 122 13.99 -7.12 5.27
C TYR A 122 14.69 -7.52 3.96
N ALA A 123 14.21 -7.04 2.80
CA ALA A 123 14.75 -7.45 1.50
C ALA A 123 16.23 -7.07 1.29
N PHE A 124 16.68 -5.97 1.89
CA PHE A 124 18.10 -5.54 1.84
C PHE A 124 18.93 -6.05 3.03
N GLY A 125 18.35 -6.79 3.97
CA GLY A 125 19.06 -7.38 5.12
C GLY A 125 19.40 -6.40 6.25
N PHE A 126 18.62 -5.33 6.41
CA PHE A 126 18.75 -4.37 7.51
C PHE A 126 17.92 -4.75 8.75
N LEU A 127 16.95 -5.65 8.60
CA LEU A 127 16.03 -6.13 9.64
C LEU A 127 16.11 -7.65 9.76
#